data_AF-A0A4S2EFP7-F1
#
_entry.id   AF-A0A4S2EFP7-F1
#
_cell.length_a   1.000
_cell.length_b   1.000
_cell.length_c   1.000
_cell.angle_alpha   90.00
_cell.angle_beta   90.00
_cell.angle_gamma   90.00
#
_symmetry.space_group_name_H-M   'P 1'
#
loop_
_entity.id
_entity.type
_entity.pdbx_description
1 polymer ?
#
loop_
_entity_poly.entity_id
_entity_poly.type
_entity_poly.pdbx_seq_one_letter_code
_entity_poly.pdbx_strand_id
1 'polypeptide(L)'
;MAYYTVYWPQDWLDELRKSNDTGPVKVVFGSIHSRMPSIASIKEGDVVFPVSLLDRHLYIMARLEVTHKERAFDYCIRELGNPYRSLIPEGVVVKVSDTFFCAKDVSYKSLQSVPENLTMIIPGDKPHCKHQEPFNCCAEWAVWGENGSVIQPRLIPDEVVPLLRFGYPKSKEKPLRINSKGVVLAQSIAATRRLSEESAMIFEGLFENS
;
A
#
# COMPACT_ATOMS: atom_id res chain seq x y z
N MET A 1 -7.98 -17.08 4.56
CA MET A 1 -7.08 -16.39 3.63
C MET A 1 -7.87 -15.89 2.42
N ALA A 2 -7.76 -14.60 2.11
CA ALA A 2 -8.20 -14.00 0.86
C ALA A 2 -7.01 -13.31 0.18
N TYR A 3 -7.15 -13.07 -1.13
CA TYR A 3 -6.10 -12.46 -1.93
C TYR A 3 -6.60 -11.12 -2.47
N TYR A 4 -5.76 -10.10 -2.40
CA TYR A 4 -6.11 -8.74 -2.81
C TYR A 4 -5.10 -8.17 -3.79
N THR A 5 -5.58 -7.32 -4.68
CA THR A 5 -4.75 -6.44 -5.50
C THR A 5 -4.83 -5.02 -4.96
N VAL A 6 -3.70 -4.33 -4.93
CA VAL A 6 -3.59 -2.91 -4.54
C VAL A 6 -2.79 -2.18 -5.62
N TYR A 7 -3.33 -1.09 -6.14
CA TYR A 7 -2.65 -0.36 -7.21
C TYR A 7 -1.46 0.45 -6.71
N TRP A 8 -0.31 0.29 -7.36
CA TRP A 8 0.87 1.14 -7.23
C TRP A 8 1.03 1.98 -8.52
N PRO A 9 1.06 3.32 -8.40
CA PRO A 9 1.22 4.19 -9.57
C PRO A 9 2.66 4.16 -10.11
N GLN A 10 2.82 4.49 -11.39
CA GLN A 10 4.11 4.43 -12.08
C GLN A 10 5.20 5.32 -11.44
N ASP A 11 4.84 6.51 -10.99
CA ASP A 11 5.76 7.43 -10.33
C ASP A 11 6.27 6.88 -8.99
N TRP A 12 5.45 6.11 -8.26
CA TRP A 12 5.95 5.37 -7.10
C TRP A 12 6.98 4.32 -7.49
N LEU A 13 6.74 3.57 -8.57
CA LEU A 13 7.73 2.61 -9.08
C LEU A 13 9.02 3.29 -9.58
N ASP A 14 8.92 4.50 -10.12
CA ASP A 14 10.10 5.29 -10.50
C ASP A 14 10.93 5.67 -9.26
N GLU A 15 10.28 6.06 -8.16
CA GLU A 15 10.98 6.36 -6.90
C GLU A 15 11.67 5.12 -6.31
N LEU A 16 11.01 3.95 -6.31
CA LEU A 16 11.64 2.69 -5.86
C LEU A 16 12.87 2.33 -6.70
N ARG A 17 12.80 2.52 -8.02
CA ARG A 17 13.93 2.30 -8.92
C ARG A 17 15.09 3.28 -8.66
N LYS A 18 14.79 4.57 -8.46
CA LYS A 18 15.82 5.58 -8.13
C LYS A 18 16.51 5.29 -6.81
N SER A 19 15.81 4.74 -5.82
CA SER A 19 16.38 4.35 -4.54
C SER A 19 17.05 2.97 -4.55
N ASN A 20 17.07 2.27 -5.69
CA ASN A 20 17.54 0.89 -5.81
C ASN A 20 16.87 -0.05 -4.79
N ASP A 21 15.58 0.17 -4.53
CA ASP A 21 14.81 -0.63 -3.57
C ASP A 21 14.09 -1.77 -4.31
N THR A 22 14.62 -2.98 -4.15
CA THR A 22 14.06 -4.22 -4.70
C THR A 22 13.37 -5.06 -3.62
N GLY A 23 13.13 -4.50 -2.43
CA GLY A 23 12.54 -5.24 -1.33
C GLY A 23 13.51 -6.19 -0.60
N PRO A 24 13.02 -7.30 0.00
CA PRO A 24 11.65 -7.83 -0.10
C PRO A 24 10.59 -6.84 0.39
N VAL A 25 9.40 -6.88 -0.20
CA VAL A 25 8.30 -5.99 0.22
C VAL A 25 7.93 -6.29 1.67
N LYS A 26 7.89 -5.27 2.53
CA LYS A 26 7.52 -5.45 3.95
C LYS A 26 6.13 -4.95 4.28
N VAL A 27 5.66 -3.93 3.58
CA VAL A 27 4.43 -3.21 3.93
C VAL A 27 3.70 -2.73 2.68
N VAL A 28 2.37 -2.70 2.78
CA VAL A 28 1.49 -2.02 1.84
C VAL A 28 0.62 -1.04 2.63
N PHE A 29 0.63 0.22 2.20
CA PHE A 29 -0.22 1.27 2.79
C PHE A 29 -1.52 1.45 2.01
N GLY A 30 -2.57 1.85 2.72
CA GLY A 30 -3.83 2.26 2.13
C GLY A 30 -4.35 3.56 2.72
N SER A 31 -5.08 4.30 1.88
CA SER A 31 -5.64 5.61 2.18
C SER A 31 -7.01 5.78 1.50
N ILE A 32 -7.61 6.96 1.64
CA ILE A 32 -8.86 7.35 0.97
C ILE A 32 -8.66 7.70 -0.51
N HIS A 33 -7.40 7.79 -0.97
CA HIS A 33 -7.07 8.26 -2.32
C HIS A 33 -7.04 7.12 -3.33
N SER A 34 -7.50 7.34 -4.56
CA SER A 34 -7.42 6.33 -5.64
C SER A 34 -5.99 5.88 -5.97
N ARG A 35 -5.01 6.75 -5.75
CA ARG A 35 -3.58 6.45 -5.95
C ARG A 35 -2.99 5.56 -4.85
N MET A 36 -3.63 5.53 -3.68
CA MET A 36 -3.28 4.67 -2.54
C MET A 36 -4.59 4.15 -1.94
N PRO A 37 -5.23 3.17 -2.59
CA PRO A 37 -6.61 2.82 -2.27
C PRO A 37 -6.73 2.23 -0.85
N SER A 38 -7.93 2.30 -0.30
CA SER A 38 -8.17 1.82 1.06
C SER A 38 -7.91 0.32 1.15
N ILE A 39 -7.17 -0.10 2.17
CA ILE A 39 -6.91 -1.51 2.49
C ILE A 39 -7.66 -1.94 3.75
N ALA A 40 -8.67 -1.17 4.17
CA ALA A 40 -9.39 -1.41 5.42
C ALA A 40 -10.04 -2.82 5.50
N SER A 41 -10.35 -3.45 4.36
CA SER A 41 -10.91 -4.81 4.31
C SER A 41 -9.89 -5.94 4.44
N ILE A 42 -8.60 -5.66 4.27
CA ILE A 42 -7.52 -6.65 4.36
C ILE A 42 -7.25 -6.95 5.84
N LYS A 43 -6.94 -8.20 6.18
CA LYS A 43 -6.64 -8.64 7.55
C LYS A 43 -5.45 -9.61 7.58
N GLU A 44 -5.01 -9.94 8.79
CA GLU A 44 -3.99 -10.95 9.03
C GLU A 44 -4.41 -12.31 8.42
N GLY A 45 -3.44 -12.98 7.80
CA GLY A 45 -3.63 -14.22 7.03
C GLY A 45 -4.19 -14.03 5.62
N ASP A 46 -4.30 -12.79 5.13
CA ASP A 46 -4.56 -12.50 3.71
C ASP A 46 -3.24 -12.27 2.94
N VAL A 47 -3.30 -12.29 1.61
CA VAL A 47 -2.17 -11.98 0.73
C VAL A 47 -2.49 -10.76 -0.11
N VAL A 48 -1.51 -9.87 -0.28
CA VAL A 48 -1.62 -8.65 -1.07
C VAL A 48 -0.62 -8.67 -2.21
N PHE A 49 -1.12 -8.36 -3.40
CA PHE A 49 -0.36 -8.19 -4.62
C PHE A 49 -0.42 -6.72 -5.06
N PRO A 50 0.64 -5.93 -4.82
CA PRO A 50 0.78 -4.64 -5.49
C PRO A 50 0.81 -4.84 -7.02
N VAL A 51 -0.03 -4.09 -7.74
CA VAL A 51 -0.16 -4.18 -9.20
C VAL A 51 -0.03 -2.82 -9.85
N SER A 52 0.47 -2.79 -11.09
CA SER A 52 0.66 -1.57 -11.86
C SER A 52 0.34 -1.78 -13.33
N LEU A 53 -0.05 -0.70 -14.02
CA LEU A 53 -0.16 -0.69 -15.49
C LEU A 53 1.07 0.01 -16.05
N LEU A 54 1.87 -0.74 -16.81
CA LEU A 54 3.08 -0.24 -17.46
C LEU A 54 3.01 -0.60 -18.93
N ASP A 55 3.28 0.38 -19.81
CA ASP A 55 3.25 0.19 -21.26
C ASP A 55 1.99 -0.53 -21.78
N ARG A 56 0.83 -0.25 -21.15
CA ARG A 56 -0.48 -0.84 -21.43
C ARG A 56 -0.68 -2.30 -21.00
N HIS A 57 0.27 -2.90 -20.29
CA HIS A 57 0.15 -4.26 -19.74
C HIS A 57 0.01 -4.23 -18.22
N LEU A 58 -0.63 -5.27 -17.67
CA LEU A 58 -0.82 -5.42 -16.23
C LEU A 58 0.35 -6.20 -15.62
N TYR A 59 0.96 -5.63 -14.59
CA TYR A 59 2.07 -6.25 -13.86
C TYR A 59 1.72 -6.46 -12.40
N ILE A 60 2.21 -7.56 -11.84
CA ILE A 60 2.33 -7.76 -10.40
C ILE A 60 3.73 -7.33 -9.98
N MET A 61 3.83 -6.50 -8.95
CA MET A 61 5.11 -5.95 -8.51
C MET A 61 5.72 -6.77 -7.38
N ALA A 62 4.89 -7.28 -6.47
CA ALA A 62 5.34 -8.06 -5.33
C ALA A 62 4.19 -8.92 -4.78
N ARG A 63 4.53 -9.78 -3.81
CA ARG A 63 3.62 -10.61 -3.02
C ARG A 63 3.93 -10.36 -1.56
N LEU A 64 2.91 -10.04 -0.77
CA LEU A 64 3.02 -9.85 0.67
C LEU A 64 2.01 -10.73 1.39
N GLU A 65 2.48 -11.66 2.21
CA GLU A 65 1.65 -12.32 3.20
C GLU A 65 1.48 -11.40 4.41
N VAL A 66 0.24 -11.09 4.76
CA VAL A 66 -0.08 -10.16 5.83
C VAL A 66 -0.06 -10.90 7.17
N THR A 67 0.91 -10.58 8.01
CA THR A 67 0.96 -11.09 9.39
C THR A 67 0.45 -10.07 10.40
N HIS A 68 0.43 -8.79 10.04
CA HIS A 68 -0.02 -7.70 10.91
C HIS A 68 -0.82 -6.64 10.17
N LYS A 69 -1.73 -5.99 10.91
CA LYS A 69 -2.41 -4.77 10.47
C LYS A 69 -2.50 -3.76 11.60
N GLU A 70 -2.12 -2.52 11.32
CA GLU A 70 -2.18 -1.42 12.26
C GLU A 70 -2.39 -0.07 11.56
N ARG A 71 -2.49 1.02 12.33
CA ARG A 71 -2.53 2.37 11.74
C ARG A 71 -1.18 2.64 11.10
N ALA A 72 -1.19 3.27 9.92
CA ALA A 72 0.05 3.60 9.22
C ALA A 72 1.00 4.45 10.07
N PHE A 73 0.45 5.32 10.93
CA PHE A 73 1.20 6.12 11.87
C PHE A 73 2.02 5.27 12.84
N ASP A 74 1.39 4.28 13.48
CA ASP A 74 2.02 3.42 14.46
C ASP A 74 3.16 2.62 13.83
N TYR A 75 2.92 2.06 12.64
CA TYR A 75 3.96 1.40 11.84
C TYR A 75 5.13 2.36 11.54
N CYS A 76 4.84 3.57 11.04
CA CYS A 76 5.87 4.52 10.64
C CYS A 76 6.72 4.98 11.83
N ILE A 77 6.12 5.29 12.98
CA ILE A 77 6.86 5.64 14.20
C ILE A 77 7.70 4.45 14.69
N ARG A 78 7.13 3.25 14.70
CA ARG A 78 7.80 2.06 15.21
C ARG A 78 8.97 1.61 14.33
N GLU A 79 8.76 1.51 13.02
CA GLU A 79 9.73 0.98 12.06
C GLU A 79 10.68 2.05 11.51
N LEU A 80 10.15 3.24 11.20
CA LEU A 80 10.90 4.29 10.49
C LEU A 80 11.33 5.43 11.42
N GLY A 81 10.73 5.49 12.63
CA GLY A 81 10.98 6.51 13.65
C GLY A 81 10.31 7.87 13.38
N ASN A 82 9.66 8.03 12.22
CA ASN A 82 9.10 9.29 11.74
C ASN A 82 7.72 9.01 11.13
N PRO A 83 6.71 9.90 11.29
CA PRO A 83 5.36 9.62 10.78
C PRO A 83 5.24 9.66 9.25
N TYR A 84 6.21 10.22 8.53
CA TYR A 84 6.13 10.43 7.09
C TYR A 84 4.78 11.04 6.68
N ARG A 85 4.06 10.40 5.75
CA ARG A 85 2.78 10.87 5.21
C ARG A 85 1.56 10.18 5.82
N SER A 86 1.73 9.56 6.99
CA SER A 86 0.64 8.89 7.72
C SER A 86 -0.30 9.89 8.43
N LEU A 87 -1.54 9.46 8.69
CA LEU A 87 -2.50 10.24 9.46
C LEU A 87 -2.15 10.22 10.95
N ILE A 88 -1.90 11.40 11.52
CA ILE A 88 -1.71 11.56 12.97
C ILE A 88 -3.02 11.20 13.69
N PRO A 89 -3.00 10.24 14.64
CA PRO A 89 -4.18 9.87 15.38
C PRO A 89 -4.61 10.96 16.38
N GLU A 90 -5.85 10.85 16.87
CA GLU A 90 -6.33 11.72 17.94
C GLU A 90 -5.49 11.55 19.21
N GLY A 91 -5.33 12.63 19.98
CA GLY A 91 -4.54 12.60 21.20
C GLY A 91 -3.02 12.61 20.98
N VAL A 92 -2.55 12.70 19.73
CA VAL A 92 -1.12 12.73 19.40
C VAL A 92 -0.74 14.06 18.75
N VAL A 93 0.46 14.55 19.08
CA VAL A 93 1.11 15.71 18.47
C VAL A 93 2.54 15.34 18.08
N VAL A 94 2.95 15.71 16.88
CA VAL A 94 4.29 15.47 16.33
C VAL A 94 5.07 16.78 16.34
N LYS A 95 6.27 16.77 16.93
CA LYS A 95 7.23 17.86 16.82
C LYS A 95 7.85 17.86 15.41
N VAL A 96 7.55 18.87 14.61
CA VAL A 96 8.14 19.04 13.26
C VAL A 96 9.40 19.91 13.32
N SER A 97 9.39 20.92 14.18
CA SER A 97 10.56 21.75 14.52
C SER A 97 10.41 22.32 15.93
N ASP A 98 11.38 23.10 16.41
CA ASP A 98 11.27 23.76 17.71
C ASP A 98 10.10 24.76 17.80
N THR A 99 9.62 25.25 16.67
CA THR A 99 8.53 26.24 16.58
C THR A 99 7.30 25.74 15.84
N PHE A 100 7.22 24.43 15.54
CA PHE A 100 6.11 23.89 14.77
C PHE A 100 5.77 22.46 15.18
N PHE A 101 4.51 22.26 15.56
CA PHE A 101 3.98 20.99 16.05
C PHE A 101 2.66 20.69 15.33
N CYS A 102 2.47 19.46 14.86
CA CYS A 102 1.29 19.05 14.12
C CYS A 102 0.50 18.01 14.91
N ALA A 103 -0.81 18.20 15.05
CA ALA A 103 -1.73 17.19 15.52
C ALA A 103 -2.78 16.93 14.44
N LYS A 104 -3.75 16.06 14.72
CA LYS A 104 -4.87 15.83 13.81
C LYS A 104 -5.64 17.14 13.56
N ASP A 105 -5.74 17.55 12.30
CA ASP A 105 -6.48 18.73 11.82
C ASP A 105 -6.06 20.09 12.39
N VAL A 106 -4.97 20.16 13.17
CA VAL A 106 -4.51 21.40 13.82
C VAL A 106 -2.98 21.45 13.91
N SER A 107 -2.42 22.66 13.93
CA SER A 107 -1.00 22.88 14.19
C SER A 107 -0.78 23.96 15.25
N TYR A 108 0.34 23.86 15.95
CA TYR A 108 0.74 24.73 17.04
C TYR A 108 2.09 25.37 16.70
N LYS A 109 2.26 26.66 17.02
CA LYS A 109 3.46 27.46 16.69
C LYS A 109 4.50 27.50 17.82
N SER A 110 4.23 26.82 18.93
CA SER A 110 5.11 26.77 20.09
C SER A 110 4.74 25.58 20.98
N LEU A 111 5.70 25.11 21.78
CA LEU A 111 5.44 24.04 22.75
C LEU A 111 4.40 24.47 23.80
N GLN A 112 4.41 25.74 24.22
CA GLN A 112 3.47 26.27 25.21
C GLN A 112 2.01 26.26 24.72
N SER A 113 1.79 26.29 23.40
CA SER A 113 0.45 26.21 22.82
C SER A 113 -0.07 24.78 22.65
N VAL A 114 0.77 23.76 22.87
CA VAL A 114 0.38 22.36 22.78
C VAL A 114 -0.38 21.95 24.05
N PRO A 115 -1.61 21.43 23.95
CA PRO A 115 -2.34 20.95 25.12
C PRO A 115 -1.60 19.82 25.86
N GLU A 116 -1.55 19.90 27.18
CA GLU A 116 -0.83 18.92 28.04
C GLU A 116 -1.40 17.50 27.95
N ASN A 117 -2.65 17.34 27.52
CA ASN A 117 -3.30 16.04 27.36
C ASN A 117 -2.92 15.32 26.05
N LEU A 118 -2.09 15.92 25.18
CA LEU A 118 -1.61 15.28 23.97
C LEU A 118 -0.29 14.52 24.24
N THR A 119 -0.17 13.33 23.65
CA THR A 119 1.07 12.57 23.63
C THR A 119 2.00 13.14 22.57
N MET A 120 3.14 13.68 22.97
CA MET A 120 4.13 14.24 22.06
C MET A 120 5.05 13.16 21.48
N ILE A 121 5.13 13.12 20.15
CA ILE A 121 6.09 12.32 19.40
C ILE A 121 7.18 13.24 18.88
N ILE A 122 8.43 12.87 19.14
CA ILE A 122 9.61 13.51 18.58
C ILE A 122 10.15 12.56 17.50
N PRO A 123 10.01 12.89 16.21
CA PRO A 123 10.53 12.06 15.13
C PRO A 123 12.04 11.84 15.25
N GLY A 124 12.47 10.65 14.88
CA GLY A 124 13.87 10.34 14.55
C GLY A 124 13.89 9.45 13.33
N ASP A 125 14.93 9.51 12.50
CA ASP A 125 14.98 8.63 11.32
C ASP A 125 15.71 7.33 11.65
N LYS A 126 15.05 6.21 11.37
CA LYS A 126 15.64 4.87 11.41
C LYS A 126 16.00 4.44 9.98
N PRO A 127 17.07 3.66 9.76
CA PRO A 127 17.33 3.08 8.45
C PRO A 127 16.17 2.20 7.98
N HIS A 128 15.67 2.43 6.77
CA HIS A 128 14.58 1.67 6.14
C HIS A 128 14.68 1.72 4.62
N CYS A 129 13.94 0.85 3.93
CA CYS A 129 13.82 0.84 2.48
C CYS A 129 12.72 1.81 2.01
N LYS A 130 12.84 2.35 0.80
CA LYS A 130 11.91 3.35 0.28
C LYS A 130 10.47 2.88 0.26
N HIS A 131 10.22 1.61 -0.06
CA HIS A 131 8.88 1.02 -0.12
C HIS A 131 8.16 1.02 1.24
N GLN A 132 8.90 1.16 2.34
CA GLN A 132 8.34 1.27 3.68
C GLN A 132 7.78 2.66 3.98
N GLU A 133 8.08 3.67 3.16
CA GLU A 133 7.47 4.99 3.29
C GLU A 133 6.10 5.02 2.58
N PRO A 134 5.08 5.65 3.18
CA PRO A 134 3.85 5.94 2.45
C PRO A 134 4.11 6.96 1.33
N PHE A 135 3.77 6.59 0.10
CA PHE A 135 4.02 7.42 -1.10
C PHE A 135 2.94 8.49 -1.37
N ASN A 136 1.87 8.52 -0.59
CA ASN A 136 0.79 9.49 -0.71
C ASN A 136 0.42 10.07 0.66
N CYS A 137 -0.23 11.23 0.69
CA CYS A 137 -0.75 11.80 1.93
C CYS A 137 -1.83 10.91 2.55
N CYS A 138 -2.03 11.11 3.85
CA CYS A 138 -3.13 10.51 4.60
C CYS A 138 -3.12 8.98 4.61
N ALA A 139 -1.95 8.36 4.68
CA ALA A 139 -1.88 6.90 4.84
C ALA A 139 -2.55 6.53 6.17
N GLU A 140 -3.56 5.67 6.09
CA GLU A 140 -4.44 5.35 7.21
C GLU A 140 -4.09 4.00 7.81
N TRP A 141 -3.94 2.99 6.96
CA TRP A 141 -3.67 1.61 7.35
C TRP A 141 -2.35 1.15 6.76
N ALA A 142 -1.62 0.35 7.53
CA ALA A 142 -0.50 -0.46 7.08
C ALA A 142 -0.84 -1.93 7.28
N VAL A 143 -0.67 -2.74 6.23
CA VAL A 143 -0.59 -4.19 6.35
C VAL A 143 0.82 -4.62 6.04
N TRP A 144 1.40 -5.46 6.88
CA TRP A 144 2.82 -5.79 6.79
C TRP A 144 3.10 -7.23 7.23
N GLY A 145 4.29 -7.70 6.86
CA GLY A 145 4.80 -9.03 7.19
C GLY A 145 6.25 -9.20 6.75
N GLU A 146 6.90 -10.25 7.24
CA GLU A 146 8.33 -10.50 7.01
C GLU A 146 8.61 -11.34 5.76
N ASN A 147 7.60 -12.06 5.25
CA ASN A 147 7.73 -13.03 4.15
C ASN A 147 7.27 -12.44 2.81
N GLY A 148 7.66 -11.20 2.51
CA GLY A 148 7.39 -10.60 1.21
C GLY A 148 8.36 -11.05 0.13
N SER A 149 7.93 -10.99 -1.13
CA SER A 149 8.80 -11.27 -2.27
C SER A 149 9.58 -10.03 -2.72
N VAL A 150 10.57 -10.25 -3.59
CA VAL A 150 11.32 -9.20 -4.29
C VAL A 150 10.37 -8.32 -5.12
N ILE A 151 10.56 -7.01 -5.02
CA ILE A 151 9.84 -6.00 -5.80
C ILE A 151 10.44 -5.97 -7.21
N GLN A 152 9.72 -6.56 -8.16
CA GLN A 152 10.08 -6.55 -9.59
C GLN A 152 8.83 -6.80 -10.45
N PRO A 153 8.76 -6.22 -11.66
CA PRO A 153 7.61 -6.38 -12.55
C PRO A 153 7.49 -7.82 -13.03
N ARG A 154 6.33 -8.43 -12.80
CA ARG A 154 5.93 -9.74 -13.34
C ARG A 154 4.72 -9.54 -14.25
N LEU A 155 4.93 -9.75 -15.56
CA LEU A 155 3.90 -9.55 -16.56
C LEU A 155 2.77 -10.58 -16.38
N ILE A 156 1.52 -10.11 -16.33
CA ILE A 156 0.37 -10.97 -16.51
C ILE A 156 0.13 -11.10 -18.02
N PRO A 157 0.14 -12.31 -18.60
CA PRO A 157 -0.10 -12.49 -20.03
C PRO A 157 -1.44 -11.90 -20.49
N ASP A 158 -1.47 -11.29 -21.66
CA ASP A 158 -2.64 -10.57 -22.18
C ASP A 158 -3.85 -11.51 -22.39
N GLU A 159 -3.61 -12.78 -22.73
CA GLU A 159 -4.63 -13.81 -22.85
C GLU A 159 -5.24 -14.21 -21.50
N VAL A 160 -4.51 -13.98 -20.40
CA VAL A 160 -4.96 -14.27 -19.03
C VAL A 160 -5.76 -13.12 -18.44
N VAL A 161 -5.43 -11.87 -18.80
CA VAL A 161 -6.10 -10.66 -18.25
C VAL A 161 -7.64 -10.71 -18.34
N PRO A 162 -8.27 -11.11 -19.46
CA PRO A 162 -9.74 -11.25 -19.56
C PRO A 162 -10.33 -12.35 -18.68
N LEU A 163 -9.52 -13.33 -18.24
CA LEU A 163 -9.94 -14.44 -17.39
C LEU A 163 -10.01 -14.06 -15.91
N LEU A 164 -9.29 -13.00 -15.50
CA LEU A 164 -9.24 -12.56 -14.11
C LEU A 164 -10.63 -12.13 -13.60
N ARG A 165 -10.94 -12.53 -12.37
CA ARG A 165 -12.19 -12.29 -11.66
C ARG A 165 -11.91 -11.75 -10.27
N PHE A 166 -12.76 -10.81 -9.85
CA PHE A 166 -12.59 -10.09 -8.60
C PHE A 166 -13.93 -9.85 -7.91
N GLY A 167 -13.92 -9.93 -6.59
CA GLY A 167 -15.08 -9.74 -5.74
C GLY A 167 -15.42 -11.00 -4.96
N TYR A 168 -16.35 -10.85 -4.03
CA TYR A 168 -16.92 -11.94 -3.25
C TYR A 168 -18.39 -11.60 -2.94
N PRO A 169 -19.30 -12.58 -2.83
CA PRO A 169 -19.12 -14.01 -3.11
C PRO A 169 -18.94 -14.30 -4.60
N LYS A 170 -18.69 -15.58 -4.96
CA LYS A 170 -18.45 -16.03 -6.34
C LYS A 170 -19.50 -15.53 -7.35
N SER A 171 -20.77 -15.47 -6.93
CA SER A 171 -21.88 -14.95 -7.75
C SER A 171 -21.81 -13.45 -8.06
N LYS A 172 -20.95 -12.69 -7.38
CA LYS A 172 -20.75 -11.24 -7.56
C LYS A 172 -19.38 -10.90 -8.15
N GLU A 173 -18.60 -11.90 -8.54
CA GLU A 173 -17.32 -11.68 -9.18
C GLU A 173 -17.48 -10.93 -10.50
N LYS A 174 -16.56 -10.00 -10.76
CA LYS A 174 -16.54 -9.15 -11.95
C LYS A 174 -15.18 -9.22 -12.63
N PRO A 175 -15.13 -9.18 -13.97
CA PRO A 175 -13.88 -9.09 -14.69
C PRO A 175 -13.19 -7.73 -14.47
N LEU A 176 -11.99 -7.58 -15.03
CA LEU A 176 -11.42 -6.26 -15.31
C LEU A 176 -12.22 -5.60 -16.45
N ARG A 177 -12.32 -4.27 -16.42
CA ARG A 177 -12.80 -3.51 -17.56
C ARG A 177 -11.64 -3.28 -18.52
N ILE A 178 -11.84 -3.66 -19.77
CA ILE A 178 -10.83 -3.63 -20.83
C ILE A 178 -11.39 -2.76 -21.97
N ASN A 179 -10.53 -1.99 -22.65
CA ASN A 179 -10.94 -1.22 -23.83
C ASN A 179 -10.93 -2.07 -25.11
N SER A 180 -11.33 -1.49 -26.24
CA SER A 180 -11.36 -2.17 -27.55
C SER A 180 -9.99 -2.65 -28.05
N LYS A 181 -8.89 -2.20 -27.43
CA LYS A 181 -7.51 -2.60 -27.75
C LYS A 181 -6.96 -3.68 -26.81
N GLY A 182 -7.79 -4.28 -25.95
CA GLY A 182 -7.32 -5.28 -24.99
C GLY A 182 -6.63 -4.70 -23.75
N VAL A 183 -6.60 -3.38 -23.58
CA VAL A 183 -5.90 -2.72 -22.47
C VAL A 183 -6.82 -2.53 -21.27
N VAL A 184 -6.34 -2.91 -20.08
CA VAL A 184 -7.05 -2.70 -18.82
C VAL A 184 -7.26 -1.21 -18.56
N LEU A 185 -8.50 -0.82 -18.26
CA LEU A 185 -8.81 0.55 -17.86
C LEU A 185 -8.29 0.81 -16.44
N ALA A 186 -7.55 1.90 -16.22
CA ALA A 186 -6.96 2.24 -14.92
C ALA A 186 -7.99 2.25 -13.77
N GLN A 187 -9.19 2.76 -14.02
CA GLN A 187 -10.32 2.73 -13.08
C GLN A 187 -10.72 1.32 -12.61
N SER A 188 -10.34 0.27 -13.34
CA SER A 188 -10.64 -1.12 -13.01
C SER A 188 -9.69 -1.70 -11.96
N ILE A 189 -8.58 -1.02 -11.67
CA ILE A 189 -7.57 -1.43 -10.68
C ILE A 189 -7.29 -0.35 -9.63
N ALA A 190 -7.79 0.88 -9.81
CA ALA A 190 -7.60 2.00 -8.89
C ALA A 190 -8.24 1.83 -7.49
N ALA A 191 -8.89 0.70 -7.21
CA ALA A 191 -9.42 0.35 -5.91
C ALA A 191 -8.83 -1.00 -5.47
N THR A 192 -8.73 -1.22 -4.16
CA THR A 192 -8.37 -2.52 -3.63
C THR A 192 -9.43 -3.54 -4.02
N ARG A 193 -9.03 -4.61 -4.70
CA ARG A 193 -9.96 -5.66 -5.16
C ARG A 193 -9.55 -7.02 -4.65
N ARG A 194 -10.50 -7.73 -4.05
CA ARG A 194 -10.36 -9.15 -3.70
C ARG A 194 -10.36 -9.99 -4.97
N LEU A 195 -9.38 -10.86 -5.17
CA LEU A 195 -9.33 -11.84 -6.25
C LEU A 195 -10.31 -12.99 -5.99
N SER A 196 -10.83 -13.59 -7.06
CA SER A 196 -11.39 -14.94 -6.99
C SER A 196 -10.28 -15.94 -6.64
N GLU A 197 -10.66 -17.12 -6.15
CA GLU A 197 -9.68 -18.17 -5.84
C GLU A 197 -8.90 -18.61 -7.08
N GLU A 198 -9.58 -18.79 -8.21
CA GLU A 198 -8.94 -19.17 -9.48
C GLU A 198 -7.99 -18.08 -9.99
N SER A 199 -8.36 -16.81 -9.83
CA SER A 199 -7.49 -15.69 -10.21
C SER A 199 -6.28 -15.55 -9.28
N ALA A 200 -6.45 -15.87 -8.00
CA ALA A 200 -5.35 -15.88 -7.06
C ALA A 200 -4.30 -16.95 -7.38
N MET A 201 -4.72 -18.14 -7.83
CA MET A 201 -3.78 -19.19 -8.24
C MET A 201 -2.93 -18.79 -9.45
N ILE A 202 -3.51 -18.04 -10.39
CA ILE A 202 -2.74 -17.46 -11.50
C ILE A 202 -1.66 -16.50 -10.97
N PHE A 203 -2.00 -15.66 -9.98
CA PHE A 203 -1.06 -14.72 -9.40
C PHE A 203 0.05 -15.44 -8.63
N GLU A 204 -0.30 -16.44 -7.81
CA GLU A 204 0.67 -17.23 -7.04
C GLU A 204 1.64 -18.00 -7.96
N GLY A 205 1.18 -18.58 -9.06
CA GLY A 205 2.03 -19.28 -10.03
C GLY A 205 3.11 -18.42 -10.68
N LEU A 206 2.95 -17.09 -10.68
CA LEU A 206 3.97 -16.14 -11.14
C LEU A 206 5.12 -15.93 -10.14
N PHE A 207 4.96 -16.39 -8.89
CA PHE A 207 5.99 -16.33 -7.85
C PHE A 207 6.66 -17.69 -7.59
N GLU A 208 6.08 -18.80 -8.04
CA GLU A 208 6.69 -20.14 -7.94
C GLU A 208 7.88 -20.32 -8.89
N ASN A 209 7.94 -19.53 -9.97
CA ASN A 209 8.95 -19.61 -11.03
C ASN A 209 9.97 -18.46 -11.03
N SER A 210 9.99 -17.61 -9.98
CA SER A 210 10.74 -16.34 -9.95
C SER A 210 11.69 -16.21 -8.78
#